data_AF-A0A8J3YFY9-F1
#
_entry.id   AF-A0A8J3YFY9-F1
#
_cell.length_a   1.000
_cell.length_b   1.000
_cell.length_c   1.000
_cell.angle_alpha   90.00
_cell.angle_beta   90.00
_cell.angle_gamma   90.00
#
_symmetry.space_group_name_H-M   'P 1'
#
loop_
_entity.id
_entity.type
_entity.pdbx_description
1 polymer ?
#
loop_
_entity_poly.entity_id
_entity_poly.type
_entity_poly.pdbx_seq_one_letter_code
_entity_poly.pdbx_strand_id
1 'polypeptide(L)'
;MNLADTKHAYRSAIEECARSLAAGTVPVERCRAAAVARIDAITRSAKRAIDTHTTRPALSVNTRRGLVAKLEVLHGRAMARLDAVIGGEVVGYDDE
;
A
#
# COMPACT_ATOMS: atom_id res chain seq x y z
N MET A 1 -1.95 12.93 -4.60
CA MET A 1 -1.33 11.60 -4.45
C MET A 1 -1.75 10.76 -5.65
N ASN A 2 -0.80 10.37 -6.48
CA ASN A 2 -1.02 9.51 -7.64
C ASN A 2 -0.74 8.03 -7.28
N LEU A 3 -1.02 7.09 -8.19
CA LEU A 3 -0.82 5.65 -7.93
C LEU A 3 0.66 5.28 -7.70
N ALA A 4 1.60 6.00 -8.31
CA ALA A 4 3.03 5.78 -8.09
C ALA A 4 3.46 6.20 -6.67
N ASP A 5 2.98 7.35 -6.19
CA ASP A 5 3.16 7.80 -4.80
C ASP A 5 2.60 6.76 -3.82
N THR A 6 1.45 6.17 -4.14
CA THR A 6 0.84 5.11 -3.33
C THR A 6 1.69 3.85 -3.30
N LYS A 7 2.22 3.38 -4.45
CA LYS A 7 3.14 2.24 -4.52
C LYS A 7 4.38 2.49 -3.66
N HIS A 8 4.98 3.68 -3.76
CA HIS A 8 6.14 4.06 -2.95
C HIS A 8 5.81 4.12 -1.45
N ALA A 9 4.66 4.68 -1.08
CA ALA A 9 4.23 4.74 0.32
C ALA A 9 3.98 3.35 0.92
N TYR A 10 3.37 2.42 0.18
CA TYR A 10 3.24 1.03 0.61
C TYR A 10 4.60 0.36 0.81
N ARG A 11 5.50 0.52 -0.16
CA ARG A 11 6.88 0.00 -0.06
C ARG A 11 7.55 0.49 1.21
N SER A 12 7.50 1.80 1.47
CA SER A 12 8.10 2.38 2.68
C SER A 12 7.50 1.82 3.98
N ALA A 13 6.19 1.57 4.03
CA ALA A 13 5.54 0.99 5.21
C ALA A 13 5.99 -0.46 5.44
N ILE A 14 6.13 -1.25 4.37
CA ILE A 14 6.62 -2.62 4.44
C ILE A 14 8.10 -2.66 4.85
N GLU A 15 8.95 -1.81 4.27
CA GLU A 15 10.38 -1.72 4.61
C GLU A 15 10.63 -1.26 6.04
N GLU A 16 9.80 -0.36 6.57
CA GLU A 16 9.84 0.02 7.99
C GLU A 16 9.58 -1.21 8.88
N CYS A 17 8.56 -2.01 8.56
CA CYS A 17 8.31 -3.23 9.31
C CYS A 17 9.44 -4.25 9.16
N ALA A 18 9.92 -4.50 7.93
CA ALA A 18 11.05 -5.40 7.68
C ALA A 18 12.29 -5.02 8.51
N ARG A 19 12.63 -3.73 8.57
CA ARG A 19 13.76 -3.22 9.37
C ARG A 19 13.54 -3.41 10.87
N SER A 20 12.33 -3.16 11.38
CA SER A 20 12.01 -3.41 12.79
C SER A 20 12.10 -4.88 13.17
N LEU A 21 11.66 -5.78 12.28
CA LEU A 21 11.78 -7.22 12.46
C LEU A 21 13.24 -7.67 12.44
N ALA A 22 14.03 -7.23 11.46
CA ALA A 22 15.45 -7.55 11.35
C ALA A 22 16.27 -7.04 12.54
N ALA A 23 15.89 -5.89 13.10
CA ALA A 23 16.51 -5.34 14.30
C ALA A 23 16.09 -6.05 15.60
N GLY A 24 15.05 -6.89 15.55
CA GLY A 24 14.48 -7.56 16.74
C GLY A 24 13.88 -6.60 17.77
N THR A 25 13.59 -5.36 17.39
CA THR A 25 13.16 -4.29 18.32
C THR A 25 11.66 -4.30 18.59
N VAL A 26 10.87 -4.93 17.72
CA VAL A 26 9.41 -4.95 17.80
C VAL A 26 8.88 -6.36 17.56
N PRO A 27 7.93 -6.86 18.38
CA PRO A 27 7.25 -8.13 18.12
C PRO A 27 6.54 -8.13 16.76
N VAL A 28 6.54 -9.29 16.10
CA VAL A 28 5.94 -9.48 14.77
C VAL A 28 4.51 -8.96 14.69
N GLU A 29 3.68 -9.26 15.69
CA GLU A 29 2.27 -8.85 15.71
C GLU A 29 2.11 -7.32 15.72
N ARG A 30 2.93 -6.62 16.50
CA ARG A 30 2.90 -5.15 16.56
C ARG A 30 3.38 -4.54 15.25
N CYS A 31 4.43 -5.11 14.66
CA CYS A 31 4.94 -4.69 13.36
C CYS A 31 3.88 -4.84 12.27
N ARG A 32 3.22 -6.00 12.22
CA ARG A 32 2.11 -6.29 11.31
C ARG A 32 0.98 -5.30 11.50
N ALA A 33 0.47 -5.15 12.71
CA ALA A 33 -0.65 -4.25 13.00
C ALA A 33 -0.35 -2.80 12.59
N ALA A 34 0.86 -2.30 12.88
CA ALA A 34 1.29 -0.97 12.48
C ALA A 34 1.38 -0.81 10.95
N ALA A 35 1.99 -1.79 10.27
CA ALA A 35 2.13 -1.76 8.80
C ALA A 35 0.77 -1.84 8.09
N VAL A 36 -0.13 -2.73 8.54
CA VAL A 36 -1.50 -2.84 8.01
C VAL A 36 -2.25 -1.52 8.20
N ALA A 37 -2.25 -0.95 9.40
CA ALA A 37 -2.93 0.32 9.68
C ALA A 37 -2.41 1.45 8.77
N ARG A 38 -1.11 1.47 8.48
CA ARG A 38 -0.48 2.46 7.61
C ARG A 38 -0.84 2.25 6.14
N ILE A 39 -0.82 1.00 5.64
CA ILE A 39 -1.28 0.64 4.29
C ILE A 39 -2.76 1.03 4.10
N ASP A 40 -3.63 0.73 5.06
CA ASP A 40 -5.05 1.10 5.00
C ASP A 40 -5.24 2.62 4.96
N ALA A 41 -4.48 3.37 5.77
CA ALA A 41 -4.51 4.83 5.77
C ALA A 41 -4.09 5.42 4.42
N ILE A 42 -3.01 4.89 3.83
CA ILE A 42 -2.54 5.26 2.49
C ILE A 42 -3.63 5.00 1.44
N THR A 43 -4.24 3.81 1.47
CA THR A 43 -5.32 3.44 0.54
C THR A 43 -6.51 4.40 0.66
N ARG A 44 -6.96 4.69 1.87
CA ARG A 44 -8.07 5.64 2.10
C ARG A 44 -7.75 7.03 1.57
N SER A 45 -6.52 7.50 1.75
CA SER A 45 -6.05 8.78 1.21
C SER A 45 -6.05 8.77 -0.32
N ALA A 46 -5.55 7.70 -0.94
CA ALA A 46 -5.55 7.53 -2.39
C ALA A 46 -6.97 7.44 -2.97
N LYS A 47 -7.90 6.71 -2.34
CA LYS A 47 -9.32 6.68 -2.73
C LYS A 47 -9.94 8.07 -2.71
N ARG A 48 -9.71 8.85 -1.64
CA ARG A 48 -10.18 10.24 -1.55
C ARG A 48 -9.59 11.12 -2.65
N ALA A 49 -8.29 10.99 -2.93
CA ALA A 49 -7.66 11.74 -4.02
C ALA A 49 -8.29 11.39 -5.38
N ILE A 50 -8.52 10.09 -5.66
CA ILE A 50 -9.22 9.65 -6.88
C ILE A 50 -10.61 10.28 -6.95
N ASP A 51 -11.38 10.25 -5.85
CA ASP A 51 -12.72 10.84 -5.80
C ASP A 51 -12.68 12.35 -6.05
N THR A 52 -11.76 13.09 -5.41
CA THR A 52 -11.60 14.55 -5.62
C THR A 52 -11.18 14.87 -7.06
N HIS A 53 -10.29 14.08 -7.65
CA HIS A 53 -9.84 14.31 -9.03
C HIS A 53 -10.91 13.93 -10.07
N THR A 54 -11.77 12.97 -9.78
CA THR A 54 -12.80 12.45 -10.71
C THR A 54 -14.17 13.10 -10.57
N THR A 55 -14.42 13.81 -9.46
CA THR A 55 -15.64 14.65 -9.27
C THR A 55 -15.54 16.01 -9.95
N ARG A 56 -14.34 16.45 -10.36
CA ARG A 56 -14.19 17.55 -11.32
C ARG A 56 -14.64 17.04 -12.71
N PRO A 57 -15.44 17.80 -13.48
CA PRO A 57 -16.26 17.31 -14.61
C PRO A 57 -15.51 16.75 -15.84
N ALA A 58 -14.23 16.41 -15.72
CA ALA A 58 -13.36 16.00 -16.84
C ALA A 58 -13.09 14.48 -16.93
N LEU A 59 -13.49 13.67 -15.95
CA LEU A 59 -13.18 12.22 -15.93
C LEU A 59 -14.45 11.37 -15.93
N SER A 60 -14.57 10.48 -16.93
CA SER A 60 -15.69 9.54 -17.02
C SER A 60 -15.77 8.63 -15.79
N VAL A 61 -16.99 8.19 -15.45
CA VAL A 61 -17.25 7.17 -14.40
C VAL A 61 -16.37 5.92 -14.60
N ASN A 62 -16.06 5.57 -15.85
CA ASN A 62 -15.19 4.44 -16.20
C ASN A 62 -13.74 4.68 -15.76
N THR A 63 -13.23 5.91 -15.91
CA THR A 63 -11.87 6.24 -15.48
C THR A 63 -11.73 6.18 -13.97
N ARG A 64 -12.73 6.66 -13.23
CA ARG A 64 -12.78 6.51 -11.76
C ARG A 64 -12.75 5.04 -11.35
N ARG A 65 -13.65 4.22 -11.90
CA ARG A 65 -13.70 2.77 -11.61
C ARG A 65 -12.36 2.10 -11.91
N GLY A 66 -11.73 2.42 -13.04
CA GLY A 66 -10.42 1.89 -13.41
C GLY A 66 -9.32 2.25 -12.41
N LEU A 67 -9.28 3.50 -11.93
CA LEU A 67 -8.30 3.93 -10.92
C LEU A 67 -8.52 3.26 -9.57
N VAL A 68 -9.77 3.13 -9.13
CA VAL A 68 -10.10 2.44 -7.87
C VAL A 68 -9.73 0.96 -7.96
N ALA A 69 -10.04 0.28 -9.07
CA ALA A 69 -9.67 -1.13 -9.26
C ALA A 69 -8.14 -1.32 -9.23
N LYS A 70 -7.37 -0.44 -9.90
CA LYS A 70 -5.90 -0.48 -9.84
C LYS A 70 -5.39 -0.28 -8.41
N LEU A 71 -5.98 0.64 -7.66
CA LEU A 71 -5.61 0.87 -6.26
C LEU A 71 -5.90 -0.35 -5.38
N GLU A 72 -7.02 -1.04 -5.60
CA GLU A 72 -7.36 -2.27 -4.85
C GLU A 72 -6.40 -3.42 -5.17
N VAL A 73 -6.00 -3.57 -6.43
CA VAL A 73 -4.96 -4.53 -6.82
C VAL A 73 -3.62 -4.19 -6.15
N LEU A 74 -3.23 -2.91 -6.13
CA LEU A 74 -2.00 -2.48 -5.46
C LEU A 74 -2.05 -2.75 -3.95
N HIS A 75 -3.18 -2.48 -3.31
CA HIS A 75 -3.38 -2.78 -1.90
C HIS A 75 -3.26 -4.29 -1.64
N GLY A 76 -3.92 -5.13 -2.43
CA GLY A 76 -3.84 -6.58 -2.28
C GLY A 76 -2.40 -7.10 -2.38
N ARG A 77 -1.65 -6.59 -3.37
CA ARG A 77 -0.22 -6.90 -3.54
C ARG A 77 0.63 -6.43 -2.35
N ALA A 78 0.36 -5.25 -1.81
CA ALA A 78 1.07 -4.72 -0.64
C ALA A 78 0.83 -5.59 0.61
N MET A 79 -0.39 -6.04 0.83
CA MET A 79 -0.73 -6.93 1.96
C MET A 79 -0.06 -8.29 1.83
N ALA A 80 -0.15 -8.94 0.67
CA ALA A 80 0.52 -10.22 0.42
C ALA A 80 2.04 -10.12 0.65
N ARG A 81 2.63 -8.99 0.24
CA ARG A 81 4.05 -8.70 0.43
C ARG A 81 4.42 -8.45 1.88
N LEU A 82 3.58 -7.75 2.63
CA LEU A 82 3.76 -7.59 4.08
C LEU A 82 3.73 -8.95 4.79
N ASP A 83 2.77 -9.81 4.45
CA ASP A 83 2.67 -11.15 5.03
C ASP A 83 3.90 -12.02 4.68
N ALA A 84 4.42 -11.92 3.45
CA ALA A 84 5.66 -12.61 3.06
C ALA A 84 6.90 -12.10 3.83
N VAL A 85 7.04 -10.78 4.02
CA VAL A 85 8.11 -10.21 4.87
C VAL A 85 8.00 -10.71 6.31
N ILE A 86 6.79 -10.78 6.85
CA ILE A 86 6.53 -11.30 8.20
C ILE A 86 6.84 -12.80 8.29
N GLY A 87 6.52 -13.56 7.25
CA GLY A 87 6.84 -14.98 7.13
C GLY A 87 8.32 -15.28 6.93
N GLY A 88 9.17 -14.26 6.76
CA GLY A 88 10.60 -14.43 6.49
C GLY A 88 10.93 -14.81 5.05
N GLU A 89 9.96 -14.70 4.13
CA GLU A 89 10.20 -14.85 2.70
C GLU A 89 10.99 -13.64 2.17
N VAL A 90 12.09 -13.89 1.46
CA VAL A 90 12.88 -12.84 0.82
C VAL A 90 12.09 -12.30 -0.37
N VAL A 91 11.28 -11.28 -0.14
CA VAL A 91 10.50 -10.67 -1.22
C VAL A 91 11.40 -9.71 -2.01
N GLY A 92 11.88 -10.14 -3.17
CA GLY A 92 12.53 -9.27 -4.16
C GLY A 92 11.60 -8.15 -4.60
N TYR A 93 12.05 -6.90 -4.56
CA TYR A 93 11.29 -5.76 -5.07
C TYR A 93 11.42 -5.77 -6.59
N ASP A 94 10.57 -6.55 -7.28
CA ASP A 94 10.42 -6.43 -8.72
C ASP A 94 9.90 -5.03 -9.06
N ASP A 95 10.83 -4.23 -9.57
CA ASP A 95 10.64 -2.87 -10.06
C ASP A 95 10.01 -2.97 -11.46
N GLU A 96 8.74 -3.36 -11.52
CA GLU A 96 7.90 -3.30 -12.74
C GLU A 96 6.78 -2.25 -12.60
#